data_AF-Q2U5I9-F1
#
_entry.id   AF-Q2U5I9-F1
#
_cell.length_a   1.000
_cell.length_b   1.000
_cell.length_c   1.000
_cell.angle_alpha   90.00
_cell.angle_beta   90.00
_cell.angle_gamma   90.00
#
_symmetry.space_group_name_H-M   'P 1'
#
loop_
_entity.id
_entity.type
_entity.pdbx_description
1 polymer ?
#
loop_
_entity_poly.entity_id
_entity_poly.type
_entity_poly.pdbx_seq_one_letter_code
_entity_poly.pdbx_strand_id
1 'polypeptide(L)'
;MEITANVSWTPDLPNIFQRKHGYSIKKYLPLIIYKNNNIGLQTTAPGTIQCLLDTPDQGSGYINDYRAALGEGYRAYLEGLTQWVNAMDLQYSSQVGYNLNLDVLAHVPDVNAPECESLAFGDSIDGYRQFVGPAALASKRVISNEMGAVNYKAFQHQVTALLWEIARAIAGGVNQFVLHGHTFSGNYVGTTWPGNTPFHFLFSELYSEKQPSWNHGFSEALNYVARLQYTQQKGQPKLDVAIYNKDSATDAQFGTIYNETDLLEEGKLALLILKVK
;
A
#
# COMPACT_ATOMS: atom_id res chain seq x y z
N MET A 1 8.11 3.98 -0.87
CA MET A 1 9.48 4.46 -0.73
C MET A 1 9.57 5.39 0.46
N GLU A 2 10.57 5.20 1.30
CA GLU A 2 10.83 6.02 2.48
C GLU A 2 11.98 6.99 2.21
N ILE A 3 11.68 8.05 1.44
CA ILE A 3 12.66 9.05 1.02
C ILE A 3 12.08 10.43 1.30
N THR A 4 12.90 11.31 1.87
CA THR A 4 12.52 12.71 2.07
C THR A 4 12.66 13.51 0.78
N ALA A 5 11.65 14.30 0.46
CA ALA A 5 11.67 15.22 -0.67
C ALA A 5 10.66 16.34 -0.42
N ASN A 6 10.98 17.58 -0.80
CA ASN A 6 10.01 18.68 -0.75
C ASN A 6 8.90 18.49 -1.81
N VAL A 7 9.30 18.00 -2.99
CA VAL A 7 8.45 17.68 -4.14
C VAL A 7 9.09 16.52 -4.91
N SER A 8 8.27 15.59 -5.39
CA SER A 8 8.71 14.57 -6.35
C SER A 8 8.79 15.16 -7.76
N TRP A 9 9.97 15.15 -8.39
CA TRP A 9 10.15 15.77 -9.70
C TRP A 9 11.08 14.96 -10.60
N THR A 10 10.84 15.02 -11.90
CA THR A 10 11.75 14.49 -12.94
C THR A 10 11.87 15.51 -14.08
N PRO A 11 13.01 15.61 -14.79
CA PRO A 11 13.16 16.56 -15.90
C PRO A 11 12.07 16.49 -16.97
N ASP A 12 11.48 15.32 -17.22
CA ASP A 12 10.44 15.14 -18.23
C ASP A 12 9.02 15.46 -17.72
N LEU A 13 8.83 15.71 -16.43
CA LEU A 13 7.50 15.92 -15.85
C LEU A 13 6.72 17.08 -16.51
N PRO A 14 7.33 18.23 -16.87
CA PRO A 14 6.64 19.27 -17.63
C PRO A 14 6.10 18.80 -18.98
N ASN A 15 6.81 17.90 -19.66
CA ASN A 15 6.38 17.35 -20.95
C ASN A 15 5.24 16.34 -20.76
N ILE A 16 5.35 15.46 -19.76
CA ILE A 16 4.27 14.53 -19.37
C ILE A 16 3.00 15.34 -19.05
N PHE A 17 3.12 16.34 -18.18
CA PHE A 17 2.03 17.21 -17.79
C PHE A 17 1.39 17.93 -18.98
N GLN A 18 2.20 18.56 -19.84
CA GLN A 18 1.70 19.29 -21.02
C GLN A 18 0.98 18.35 -22.00
N ARG A 19 1.48 17.12 -22.20
CA ARG A 19 0.82 16.11 -23.03
C ARG A 19 -0.50 15.64 -22.42
N LYS A 20 -0.55 15.45 -21.10
CA LYS A 20 -1.70 14.93 -20.38
C LYS A 20 -2.83 15.95 -20.22
N HIS A 21 -2.48 17.21 -19.93
CA HIS A 21 -3.46 18.24 -19.55
C HIS A 21 -3.60 19.37 -20.56
N GLY A 22 -2.73 19.46 -21.57
CA GLY A 22 -2.84 20.47 -22.63
C GLY A 22 -2.33 21.87 -22.26
N TYR A 23 -1.74 22.06 -21.08
CA TYR A 23 -1.15 23.34 -20.65
C TYR A 23 0.13 23.16 -19.82
N SER A 24 0.87 24.25 -19.59
CA SER A 24 2.17 24.19 -18.94
C SER A 24 2.08 24.27 -17.42
N ILE A 25 2.70 23.31 -16.72
CA ILE A 25 2.84 23.32 -15.26
C ILE A 25 3.66 24.51 -14.71
N LYS A 26 4.49 25.14 -15.53
CA LYS A 26 5.48 26.15 -15.07
C LYS A 26 4.85 27.32 -14.31
N LYS A 27 3.65 27.75 -14.71
CA LYS A 27 2.91 28.84 -14.05
C LYS A 27 2.41 28.48 -12.65
N TYR A 28 2.31 27.18 -12.36
CA TYR A 28 1.68 26.64 -11.15
C TYR A 28 2.69 26.03 -10.17
N LEU A 29 4.00 26.09 -10.47
CA LEU A 29 5.06 25.61 -9.56
C LEU A 29 4.93 26.13 -8.12
N PRO A 30 4.56 27.40 -7.86
CA PRO A 30 4.35 27.87 -6.49
C PRO A 30 3.27 27.11 -5.70
N LEU A 31 2.26 26.54 -6.39
CA LEU A 31 1.26 25.68 -5.74
C LEU A 31 1.87 24.30 -5.40
N ILE A 32 2.70 23.76 -6.30
CA ILE A 32 3.22 22.39 -6.21
C ILE A 32 4.25 22.23 -5.10
N ILE A 33 5.05 23.26 -4.81
CA ILE A 33 6.10 23.19 -3.78
C ILE A 33 5.58 22.97 -2.36
N TYR A 34 4.28 23.15 -2.13
CA TYR A 34 3.64 22.99 -0.83
C TYR A 34 2.91 21.64 -0.72
N LYS A 35 3.17 20.86 0.35
CA LYS A 35 2.48 19.60 0.67
C LYS A 35 2.43 18.54 -0.46
N ASN A 36 3.47 18.48 -1.29
CA ASN A 36 3.69 17.41 -2.28
C ASN A 36 4.93 16.54 -1.98
N ASN A 37 5.28 16.50 -0.70
CA ASN A 37 6.32 15.65 -0.11
C ASN A 37 5.82 14.23 0.19
N ASN A 38 6.71 13.39 0.72
CA ASN A 38 6.40 12.06 1.22
C ASN A 38 5.36 12.12 2.36
N ILE A 39 4.21 11.47 2.18
CA ILE A 39 3.05 11.64 3.07
C ILE A 39 3.16 10.83 4.37
N GLY A 40 3.94 9.74 4.38
CA GLY A 40 4.15 8.92 5.58
C GLY A 40 5.28 9.43 6.47
N LEU A 41 6.35 9.97 5.89
CA LEU A 41 7.54 10.41 6.64
C LEU A 41 7.53 11.91 7.00
N GLN A 42 6.92 12.75 6.17
CA GLN A 42 7.01 14.21 6.29
C GLN A 42 5.63 14.84 6.50
N THR A 43 4.85 14.32 7.45
CA THR A 43 3.48 14.76 7.74
C THR A 43 3.36 16.26 8.09
N THR A 44 4.43 16.86 8.61
CA THR A 44 4.46 18.26 9.10
C THR A 44 5.50 19.16 8.42
N ALA A 45 6.20 18.68 7.39
CA ALA A 45 7.29 19.42 6.72
C ALA A 45 6.92 19.82 5.28
N PRO A 46 5.90 20.69 5.08
CA PRO A 46 5.58 21.18 3.75
C PRO A 46 6.64 22.16 3.25
N GLY A 47 6.65 22.46 1.95
CA GLY A 47 7.35 23.64 1.43
C GLY A 47 7.04 24.87 2.29
N THR A 48 8.03 25.74 2.48
CA THR A 48 7.95 26.82 3.48
C THR A 48 6.89 27.89 3.18
N ILE A 49 6.30 27.88 1.99
CA ILE A 49 5.35 28.88 1.51
C ILE A 49 4.17 28.16 0.89
N GLN A 50 2.96 28.49 1.34
CA GLN A 50 1.71 28.10 0.70
C GLN A 50 1.25 29.20 -0.25
N CYS A 51 1.16 28.89 -1.54
CA CYS A 51 0.48 29.75 -2.51
C CYS A 51 -0.94 29.25 -2.74
N LEU A 52 -1.88 30.18 -2.91
CA LEU A 52 -3.28 29.92 -3.23
C LEU A 52 -3.66 30.77 -4.43
N LEU A 53 -4.50 30.24 -5.31
CA LEU A 53 -5.10 31.03 -6.38
C LEU A 53 -6.41 31.67 -5.91
N ASP A 54 -6.78 32.79 -6.54
CA ASP A 54 -8.10 33.39 -6.41
C ASP A 54 -9.11 32.64 -7.29
N THR A 55 -9.31 31.37 -6.98
CA THR A 55 -10.28 30.46 -7.61
C THR A 55 -11.08 29.72 -6.55
N PRO A 56 -12.29 29.22 -6.84
CA PRO A 56 -13.10 28.51 -5.85
C PRO A 56 -12.41 27.31 -5.19
N ASP A 57 -11.53 26.63 -5.92
CA ASP A 57 -10.73 25.49 -5.44
C ASP A 57 -9.34 25.89 -4.92
N GLN A 58 -9.03 27.19 -4.88
CA GLN A 58 -7.75 27.76 -4.49
C GLN A 58 -6.52 27.21 -5.25
N GLY A 59 -6.74 26.64 -6.44
CA GLY A 59 -5.72 26.02 -7.28
C GLY A 59 -5.51 24.52 -7.06
N SER A 60 -6.38 23.85 -6.30
CA SER A 60 -6.31 22.41 -6.04
C SER A 60 -6.36 21.56 -7.31
N GLY A 61 -7.09 21.98 -8.34
CA GLY A 61 -7.14 21.30 -9.62
C GLY A 61 -5.77 21.17 -10.29
N TYR A 62 -4.93 22.21 -10.21
CA TYR A 62 -3.57 22.18 -10.76
C TYR A 62 -2.64 21.23 -9.98
N ILE A 63 -2.86 21.10 -8.67
CA ILE A 63 -2.13 20.13 -7.82
C ILE A 63 -2.55 18.70 -8.21
N ASN A 64 -3.84 18.46 -8.44
CA ASN A 64 -4.37 17.18 -8.89
C ASN A 64 -3.80 16.78 -10.24
N ASP A 65 -3.74 17.72 -11.19
CA ASP A 65 -3.13 17.49 -12.51
C ASP A 65 -1.63 17.17 -12.38
N TYR A 66 -0.91 17.85 -11.49
CA TYR A 66 0.49 17.54 -11.23
C TYR A 66 0.67 16.11 -10.71
N ARG A 67 -0.16 15.68 -9.74
CA ARG A 67 -0.10 14.31 -9.20
C ARG A 67 -0.53 13.26 -10.22
N ALA A 68 -1.47 13.58 -11.11
CA ALA A 68 -1.84 12.71 -12.22
C ALA A 68 -0.69 12.55 -13.24
N ALA A 69 0.06 13.62 -13.54
CA ALA A 69 1.26 13.55 -14.37
C ALA A 69 2.40 12.79 -13.66
N LEU A 70 2.56 12.97 -12.34
CA LEU A 70 3.51 12.20 -11.53
C LEU A 70 3.18 10.71 -11.55
N GLY A 71 1.91 10.35 -11.42
CA GLY A 71 1.41 8.99 -11.53
C GLY A 71 1.73 8.36 -12.89
N GLU A 72 1.67 9.12 -13.99
CA GLU A 72 2.05 8.61 -15.31
C GLU A 72 3.54 8.25 -15.40
N GLY A 73 4.42 9.08 -14.83
CA GLY A 73 5.83 8.74 -14.69
C GLY A 73 6.08 7.53 -13.78
N TYR A 74 5.33 7.42 -12.68
CA TYR A 74 5.43 6.30 -11.75
C TYR A 74 4.95 4.97 -12.38
N ARG A 75 3.87 4.99 -13.15
CA ARG A 75 3.43 3.83 -13.95
C ARG A 75 4.53 3.37 -14.89
N ALA A 76 5.13 4.29 -15.65
CA ALA A 76 6.22 3.93 -16.57
C ALA A 76 7.41 3.29 -15.84
N TYR A 77 7.72 3.76 -14.62
CA TYR A 77 8.74 3.14 -13.76
C TYR A 77 8.36 1.70 -13.35
N LEU A 78 7.13 1.49 -12.85
CA LEU A 78 6.66 0.16 -12.46
C LEU A 78 6.60 -0.81 -13.64
N GLU A 79 6.06 -0.38 -14.78
CA GLU A 79 5.99 -1.18 -16.00
C GLU A 79 7.38 -1.56 -16.51
N GLY A 80 8.32 -0.62 -16.50
CA GLY A 80 9.72 -0.89 -16.89
C GLY A 80 10.37 -1.96 -16.03
N LEU A 81 10.20 -1.88 -14.70
CA LEU A 81 10.70 -2.91 -13.78
C LEU A 81 10.00 -4.25 -13.97
N THR A 82 8.66 -4.25 -14.05
CA THR A 82 7.86 -5.45 -14.31
C THR A 82 8.30 -6.15 -15.59
N GLN A 83 8.48 -5.42 -16.69
CA GLN A 83 8.92 -5.98 -17.97
C GLN A 83 10.35 -6.54 -17.88
N TRP A 84 11.26 -5.81 -17.24
CA TRP A 84 12.65 -6.25 -17.08
C TRP A 84 12.76 -7.55 -16.28
N VAL A 85 12.04 -7.68 -15.16
CA VAL A 85 12.07 -8.92 -14.37
C VAL A 85 11.35 -10.08 -15.04
N ASN A 86 10.24 -9.81 -15.75
CA ASN A 86 9.54 -10.84 -16.53
C ASN A 86 10.45 -11.39 -17.63
N ALA A 87 11.31 -10.56 -18.25
CA ALA A 87 12.29 -11.01 -19.24
C ALA A 87 13.39 -11.92 -18.66
N MET A 88 13.50 -12.00 -17.33
CA MET A 88 14.37 -12.92 -16.59
C MET A 88 13.61 -14.12 -16.01
N ASP A 89 12.36 -14.36 -16.45
CA ASP A 89 11.45 -15.38 -15.90
C ASP A 89 11.14 -15.20 -14.40
N LEU A 90 11.23 -13.95 -13.90
CA LEU A 90 10.90 -13.56 -12.53
C LEU A 90 9.58 -12.76 -12.48
N GLN A 91 9.05 -12.53 -11.28
CA GLN A 91 7.86 -11.72 -11.04
C GLN A 91 8.17 -10.58 -10.08
N TYR A 92 7.60 -9.39 -10.34
CA TYR A 92 7.77 -8.21 -9.51
C TYR A 92 6.67 -8.10 -8.44
N SER A 93 7.09 -8.09 -7.18
CA SER A 93 6.26 -7.67 -6.04
C SER A 93 6.71 -6.31 -5.54
N SER A 94 5.77 -5.47 -5.13
CA SER A 94 6.08 -4.17 -4.52
C SER A 94 4.93 -3.63 -3.70
N GLN A 95 5.27 -2.95 -2.59
CA GLN A 95 4.39 -1.99 -1.95
C GLN A 95 4.17 -0.76 -2.83
N VAL A 96 3.11 -0.84 -3.63
CA VAL A 96 2.81 0.14 -4.67
C VAL A 96 2.56 1.52 -4.05
N GLY A 97 3.22 2.54 -4.59
CA GLY A 97 3.01 3.94 -4.21
C GLY A 97 3.31 4.26 -2.75
N TYR A 98 4.03 3.40 -2.03
CA TYR A 98 4.22 3.51 -0.59
C TYR A 98 4.72 4.89 -0.15
N ASN A 99 3.92 5.59 0.67
CA ASN A 99 4.16 6.95 1.15
C ASN A 99 4.34 8.04 0.07
N LEU A 100 3.99 7.77 -1.19
CA LEU A 100 4.04 8.74 -2.28
C LEU A 100 2.75 9.56 -2.35
N ASN A 101 2.88 10.81 -2.81
CA ASN A 101 1.77 11.76 -2.93
C ASN A 101 1.08 11.64 -4.29
N LEU A 102 0.49 10.46 -4.55
CA LEU A 102 -0.19 10.11 -5.80
C LEU A 102 -1.31 9.08 -5.53
N ASP A 103 -2.15 8.82 -6.53
CA ASP A 103 -3.20 7.81 -6.43
C ASP A 103 -2.60 6.40 -6.49
N VAL A 104 -2.45 5.76 -5.33
CA VAL A 104 -1.85 4.43 -5.20
C VAL A 104 -2.71 3.37 -5.90
N LEU A 105 -4.03 3.47 -5.78
CA LEU A 105 -4.97 2.45 -6.28
C LEU A 105 -4.91 2.35 -7.81
N ALA A 106 -4.66 3.45 -8.51
CA ALA A 106 -4.48 3.48 -9.96
C ALA A 106 -3.23 2.74 -10.47
N HIS A 107 -2.30 2.39 -9.56
CA HIS A 107 -1.03 1.73 -9.88
C HIS A 107 -0.91 0.31 -9.35
N VAL A 108 -1.84 -0.14 -8.49
CA VAL A 108 -1.93 -1.53 -8.04
C VAL A 108 -1.90 -2.53 -9.22
N PRO A 109 -2.55 -2.25 -10.37
CA PRO A 109 -2.47 -3.10 -11.56
C PRO A 109 -1.10 -3.16 -12.25
N ASP A 110 -0.15 -2.30 -11.93
CA ASP A 110 1.07 -2.09 -12.75
C ASP A 110 2.21 -3.08 -12.39
N VAL A 111 2.02 -3.94 -11.38
CA VAL A 111 3.01 -4.95 -10.93
C VAL A 111 2.45 -6.39 -10.98
N ASN A 112 3.29 -7.43 -10.92
CA ASN A 112 2.81 -8.82 -10.98
C ASN A 112 2.04 -9.21 -9.70
N ALA A 113 2.59 -8.86 -8.54
CA ALA A 113 2.01 -9.13 -7.22
C ALA A 113 2.00 -7.83 -6.39
N PRO A 114 0.93 -7.04 -6.40
CA PRO A 114 0.87 -5.86 -5.55
C PRO A 114 0.85 -6.29 -4.08
N GLU A 115 1.63 -5.57 -3.26
CA GLU A 115 1.79 -5.85 -1.83
C GLU A 115 1.26 -4.68 -0.99
N CYS A 116 0.47 -4.98 0.03
CA CYS A 116 0.13 -4.03 1.10
C CYS A 116 0.88 -4.42 2.38
N GLU A 117 0.48 -3.87 3.52
CA GLU A 117 1.08 -4.23 4.82
C GLU A 117 0.06 -4.21 5.94
N SER A 118 0.30 -4.99 7.00
CA SER A 118 -0.51 -4.96 8.21
C SER A 118 -0.34 -3.67 9.00
N LEU A 119 0.87 -3.11 9.02
CA LEU A 119 1.23 -1.97 9.85
C LEU A 119 0.50 -0.67 9.45
N ALA A 120 0.75 -0.10 8.26
CA ALA A 120 0.06 1.13 7.86
C ALA A 120 -1.45 0.94 7.66
N PHE A 121 -1.92 -0.25 7.28
CA PHE A 121 -3.35 -0.48 7.08
C PHE A 121 -4.07 -0.73 8.42
N GLY A 122 -3.33 -0.89 9.54
CA GLY A 122 -3.90 -1.12 10.87
C GLY A 122 -4.83 -2.34 10.93
N ASP A 123 -4.48 -3.41 10.22
CA ASP A 123 -5.32 -4.62 10.05
C ASP A 123 -6.75 -4.33 9.55
N SER A 124 -6.97 -3.19 8.88
CA SER A 124 -8.28 -2.74 8.42
C SER A 124 -8.79 -3.59 7.25
N ILE A 125 -9.94 -4.26 7.45
CA ILE A 125 -10.62 -4.98 6.36
C ILE A 125 -10.95 -4.03 5.22
N ASP A 126 -11.40 -2.81 5.52
CA ASP A 126 -11.78 -1.83 4.50
C ASP A 126 -10.56 -1.31 3.74
N GLY A 127 -9.44 -1.08 4.44
CA GLY A 127 -8.19 -0.69 3.79
C GLY A 127 -7.71 -1.78 2.84
N TYR A 128 -7.76 -3.04 3.26
CA TYR A 128 -7.43 -4.17 2.39
C TYR A 128 -8.38 -4.28 1.20
N ARG A 129 -9.69 -4.08 1.37
CA ARG A 129 -10.66 -4.12 0.26
C ARG A 129 -10.40 -3.02 -0.76
N GLN A 130 -10.02 -1.82 -0.31
CA GLN A 130 -9.65 -0.74 -1.21
C GLN A 130 -8.46 -1.12 -2.08
N PHE A 131 -7.43 -1.74 -1.50
CA PHE A 131 -6.24 -2.20 -2.23
C PHE A 131 -6.51 -3.42 -3.12
N VAL A 132 -7.32 -4.37 -2.64
CA VAL A 132 -7.72 -5.58 -3.37
C VAL A 132 -8.62 -5.26 -4.56
N GLY A 133 -9.46 -4.23 -4.47
CA GLY A 133 -10.39 -3.82 -5.54
C GLY A 133 -9.74 -3.70 -6.93
N PRO A 134 -8.79 -2.77 -7.14
CA PRO A 134 -8.10 -2.63 -8.42
C PRO A 134 -7.27 -3.87 -8.79
N ALA A 135 -6.71 -4.60 -7.82
CA ALA A 135 -5.99 -5.85 -8.09
C ALA A 135 -6.92 -6.92 -8.66
N ALA A 136 -8.11 -7.10 -8.08
CA ALA A 136 -9.11 -8.05 -8.54
C ALA A 136 -9.66 -7.65 -9.92
N LEU A 137 -9.94 -6.35 -10.15
CA LEU A 137 -10.34 -5.83 -11.47
C LEU A 137 -9.28 -6.11 -12.54
N ALA A 138 -8.00 -5.96 -12.17
CA ALA A 138 -6.87 -6.27 -13.05
C ALA A 138 -6.52 -7.78 -13.10
N SER A 139 -7.36 -8.65 -12.53
CA SER A 139 -7.18 -10.11 -12.51
C SER A 139 -5.82 -10.55 -11.94
N LYS A 140 -5.32 -9.83 -10.93
CA LYS A 140 -4.09 -10.22 -10.23
C LYS A 140 -4.33 -11.53 -9.49
N ARG A 141 -3.48 -12.53 -9.78
CA ARG A 141 -3.54 -13.84 -9.12
C ARG A 141 -3.10 -13.76 -7.66
N VAL A 142 -2.08 -12.96 -7.38
CA VAL A 142 -1.44 -12.82 -6.07
C VAL A 142 -1.62 -11.38 -5.60
N ILE A 143 -2.13 -11.21 -4.39
CA ILE A 143 -2.22 -9.95 -3.67
C ILE A 143 -1.55 -10.19 -2.32
N SER A 144 -0.38 -9.59 -2.16
CA SER A 144 0.52 -9.83 -1.05
C SER A 144 0.28 -8.86 0.11
N ASN A 145 0.71 -9.24 1.30
CA ASN A 145 0.75 -8.39 2.46
C ASN A 145 1.99 -8.71 3.30
N GLU A 146 2.76 -7.67 3.61
CA GLU A 146 3.77 -7.71 4.67
C GLU A 146 3.07 -7.76 6.03
N MET A 147 3.06 -8.94 6.63
CA MET A 147 2.13 -9.32 7.68
C MET A 147 2.82 -9.48 9.03
N GLY A 148 2.18 -8.98 10.08
CA GLY A 148 2.57 -9.22 11.46
C GLY A 148 3.56 -8.21 12.03
N ALA A 149 3.79 -7.09 11.32
CA ALA A 149 4.55 -5.95 11.84
C ALA A 149 3.71 -5.17 12.85
N VAL A 150 4.09 -5.18 14.14
CA VAL A 150 3.38 -4.49 15.22
C VAL A 150 4.36 -3.71 16.08
N ASN A 151 4.11 -2.41 16.21
CA ASN A 151 4.93 -1.50 17.02
C ASN A 151 4.95 -1.88 18.51
N TYR A 152 6.13 -1.78 19.12
CA TYR A 152 6.42 -2.01 20.53
C TYR A 152 6.04 -3.41 21.03
N LYS A 153 6.10 -4.42 20.15
CA LYS A 153 5.71 -5.81 20.45
C LYS A 153 6.80 -6.85 20.21
N ALA A 154 8.08 -6.45 20.21
CA ALA A 154 9.19 -7.40 20.10
C ALA A 154 9.06 -8.54 21.12
N PHE A 155 9.02 -9.78 20.64
CA PHE A 155 8.88 -11.00 21.45
C PHE A 155 7.60 -11.06 22.31
N GLN A 156 6.58 -10.27 21.96
CA GLN A 156 5.29 -10.20 22.67
C GLN A 156 4.10 -10.48 21.74
N HIS A 157 4.34 -10.77 20.47
CA HIS A 157 3.30 -10.97 19.48
C HIS A 157 3.04 -12.46 19.30
N GLN A 158 1.90 -12.89 19.84
CA GLN A 158 1.53 -14.30 19.88
C GLN A 158 1.10 -14.80 18.50
N VAL A 159 1.33 -16.09 18.22
CA VAL A 159 0.85 -16.74 16.98
C VAL A 159 -0.65 -16.58 16.79
N THR A 160 -1.44 -16.57 17.88
CA THR A 160 -2.89 -16.32 17.83
C THR A 160 -3.25 -14.90 17.38
N ALA A 161 -2.44 -13.90 17.74
CA ALA A 161 -2.61 -12.53 17.28
C ALA A 161 -2.29 -12.43 15.78
N LEU A 162 -1.16 -13.03 15.34
CA LEU A 162 -0.83 -13.14 13.92
C LEU A 162 -1.96 -13.79 13.10
N LEU A 163 -2.53 -14.90 13.60
CA LEU A 163 -3.64 -15.56 12.92
C LEU A 163 -4.90 -14.70 12.85
N TRP A 164 -5.15 -13.84 13.84
CA TRP A 164 -6.24 -12.88 13.81
C TRP A 164 -6.01 -11.79 12.75
N GLU A 165 -4.81 -11.24 12.65
CA GLU A 165 -4.40 -10.25 11.62
C GLU A 165 -4.53 -10.85 10.21
N ILE A 166 -4.04 -12.08 10.02
CA ILE A 166 -4.20 -12.83 8.76
C ILE A 166 -5.68 -13.04 8.42
N ALA A 167 -6.52 -13.42 9.39
CA ALA A 167 -7.94 -13.62 9.13
C ALA A 167 -8.65 -12.33 8.66
N ARG A 168 -8.25 -11.17 9.21
CA ARG A 168 -8.72 -9.85 8.76
C ARG A 168 -8.30 -9.57 7.32
N ALA A 169 -7.03 -9.82 7.00
CA ALA A 169 -6.50 -9.62 5.64
C ALA A 169 -7.18 -10.54 4.61
N ILE A 170 -7.44 -11.80 4.97
CA ILE A 170 -8.22 -12.74 4.15
C ILE A 170 -9.64 -12.22 3.91
N ALA A 171 -10.31 -11.72 4.95
CA ALA A 171 -11.65 -11.13 4.82
C ALA A 171 -11.66 -9.87 3.92
N GLY A 172 -10.52 -9.18 3.83
CA GLY A 172 -10.27 -8.10 2.88
C GLY A 172 -9.98 -8.55 1.45
N GLY A 173 -9.63 -9.82 1.25
CA GLY A 173 -9.31 -10.43 -0.04
C GLY A 173 -7.82 -10.57 -0.35
N VAL A 174 -6.93 -10.29 0.62
CA VAL A 174 -5.50 -10.62 0.51
C VAL A 174 -5.33 -12.13 0.49
N ASN A 175 -4.41 -12.63 -0.34
CA ASN A 175 -4.27 -14.08 -0.56
C ASN A 175 -2.82 -14.59 -0.52
N GLN A 176 -1.85 -13.75 -0.19
CA GLN A 176 -0.45 -14.12 0.03
C GLN A 176 0.11 -13.30 1.21
N PHE A 177 0.82 -13.95 2.12
CA PHE A 177 1.37 -13.34 3.33
C PHE A 177 2.88 -13.54 3.37
N VAL A 178 3.60 -12.44 3.52
CA VAL A 178 5.05 -12.41 3.78
C VAL A 178 5.21 -11.92 5.20
N LEU A 179 5.66 -12.79 6.11
CA LEU A 179 5.73 -12.44 7.52
C LEU A 179 6.87 -11.45 7.80
N HIS A 180 6.56 -10.35 8.46
CA HIS A 180 7.50 -9.39 9.03
C HIS A 180 7.91 -9.88 10.44
N GLY A 181 9.11 -10.42 10.66
CA GLY A 181 10.18 -10.73 9.72
C GLY A 181 10.88 -12.04 10.08
N HIS A 182 11.83 -12.46 9.23
CA HIS A 182 12.79 -13.52 9.54
C HIS A 182 14.20 -12.92 9.47
N THR A 183 14.80 -12.66 10.64
CA THR A 183 16.19 -12.18 10.70
C THR A 183 17.17 -13.33 10.46
N PHE A 184 18.39 -13.00 10.05
CA PHE A 184 19.47 -13.98 9.97
C PHE A 184 19.61 -14.72 11.32
N SER A 185 19.38 -16.03 11.30
CA SER A 185 19.32 -16.83 12.53
C SER A 185 20.68 -17.29 13.04
N GLY A 186 21.76 -16.99 12.33
CA GLY A 186 23.12 -17.28 12.78
C GLY A 186 23.52 -16.54 14.07
N ASN A 187 24.71 -16.89 14.57
CA ASN A 187 25.27 -16.27 15.76
C ASN A 187 26.00 -14.96 15.40
N TYR A 188 25.63 -13.88 16.08
CA TYR A 188 26.37 -12.63 16.03
C TYR A 188 27.38 -12.58 17.17
N VAL A 189 28.62 -12.21 16.87
CA VAL A 189 29.67 -12.04 17.88
C VAL A 189 29.23 -10.99 18.90
N GLY A 190 29.43 -11.27 20.19
CA GLY A 190 29.08 -10.35 21.27
C GLY A 190 27.58 -10.25 21.59
N THR A 191 26.75 -11.17 21.07
CA THR A 191 25.32 -11.23 21.39
C THR A 191 24.99 -12.42 22.28
N THR A 192 23.96 -12.31 23.11
CA THR A 192 23.30 -13.43 23.81
C THR A 192 22.01 -13.79 23.11
N TRP A 193 21.38 -14.92 23.47
CA TRP A 193 20.02 -15.23 23.02
C TRP A 193 19.08 -14.02 23.22
N PRO A 194 18.23 -13.67 22.23
CA PRO A 194 17.97 -14.32 20.94
C PRO A 194 18.88 -13.85 19.78
N GLY A 195 20.00 -13.20 20.05
CA GLY A 195 20.98 -12.72 19.08
C GLY A 195 20.73 -11.27 18.66
N ASN A 196 21.06 -10.93 17.41
CA ASN A 196 20.79 -9.61 16.87
C ASN A 196 19.29 -9.41 16.60
N THR A 197 18.71 -8.40 17.23
CA THR A 197 17.34 -7.96 16.99
C THR A 197 17.38 -6.68 16.15
N PRO A 198 17.02 -6.71 14.85
CA PRO A 198 16.92 -5.50 14.04
C PRO A 198 15.84 -4.55 14.57
N PHE A 199 15.83 -3.33 14.02
CA PHE A 199 14.86 -2.29 14.37
C PHE A 199 14.85 -1.87 15.85
N HIS A 200 15.92 -2.11 16.59
CA HIS A 200 16.04 -1.71 18.00
C HIS A 200 14.85 -2.18 18.88
N PHE A 201 14.35 -3.40 18.65
CA PHE A 201 13.17 -3.95 19.35
C PHE A 201 11.88 -3.16 19.13
N LEU A 202 11.81 -2.32 18.09
CA LEU A 202 10.65 -1.50 17.80
C LEU A 202 9.48 -2.32 17.27
N PHE A 203 9.72 -3.36 16.50
CA PHE A 203 8.67 -4.18 15.90
C PHE A 203 8.60 -5.57 16.54
N SER A 204 7.49 -6.25 16.29
CA SER A 204 7.15 -7.62 16.67
C SER A 204 8.11 -8.69 16.10
N GLU A 205 7.64 -9.93 16.00
CA GLU A 205 8.46 -11.12 15.95
C GLU A 205 9.52 -11.17 14.84
N LEU A 206 10.64 -11.79 15.22
CA LEU A 206 11.69 -12.26 14.32
C LEU A 206 11.58 -13.79 14.22
N TYR A 207 10.62 -14.26 13.46
CA TYR A 207 10.22 -15.67 13.39
C TYR A 207 11.44 -16.54 13.07
N SER A 208 11.93 -17.29 14.03
CA SER A 208 13.13 -18.14 13.89
C SER A 208 13.14 -19.21 14.97
N GLU A 209 14.05 -20.18 14.87
CA GLU A 209 14.28 -21.25 15.86
C GLU A 209 14.65 -20.74 17.25
N LYS A 210 14.97 -19.45 17.38
CA LYS A 210 15.27 -18.81 18.66
C LYS A 210 14.00 -18.41 19.43
N GLN A 211 12.82 -18.47 18.81
CA GLN A 211 11.56 -18.24 19.49
C GLN A 211 10.96 -19.54 20.04
N PRO A 212 10.36 -19.53 21.25
CA PRO A 212 9.67 -20.69 21.77
C PRO A 212 8.57 -21.22 20.83
N SER A 213 7.83 -20.32 20.17
CA SER A 213 6.74 -20.68 19.25
C SER A 213 7.20 -21.60 18.11
N TRP A 214 8.46 -21.50 17.67
CA TRP A 214 8.99 -22.23 16.51
C TRP A 214 8.77 -23.74 16.57
N ASN A 215 9.05 -24.34 17.74
CA ASN A 215 8.90 -25.78 17.98
C ASN A 215 7.56 -26.12 18.69
N HIS A 216 6.68 -25.13 18.87
CA HIS A 216 5.45 -25.27 19.64
C HIS A 216 4.25 -24.70 18.87
N GLY A 217 3.94 -25.29 17.72
CA GLY A 217 2.71 -25.00 16.97
C GLY A 217 2.85 -24.02 15.80
N PHE A 218 4.03 -23.41 15.59
CA PHE A 218 4.20 -22.46 14.50
C PHE A 218 4.10 -23.12 13.12
N SER A 219 4.59 -24.37 12.98
CA SER A 219 4.46 -25.13 11.74
C SER A 219 2.99 -25.40 11.38
N GLU A 220 2.16 -25.68 12.38
CA GLU A 220 0.73 -25.94 12.24
C GLU A 220 -0.02 -24.68 11.84
N ALA A 221 0.35 -23.53 12.44
CA ALA A 221 -0.16 -22.23 12.05
C ALA A 221 0.20 -21.89 10.59
N LEU A 222 1.46 -22.04 10.17
CA LEU A 222 1.86 -21.79 8.79
C LEU A 222 1.21 -22.77 7.80
N ASN A 223 1.03 -24.03 8.18
CA ASN A 223 0.29 -25.01 7.37
C ASN A 223 -1.19 -24.63 7.21
N TYR A 224 -1.81 -24.07 8.25
CA TYR A 224 -3.16 -23.52 8.17
C TYR A 224 -3.21 -22.33 7.18
N VAL A 225 -2.29 -21.38 7.32
CA VAL A 225 -2.18 -20.22 6.41
C VAL A 225 -1.93 -20.66 4.96
N ALA A 226 -1.05 -21.64 4.74
CA ALA A 226 -0.76 -22.16 3.40
C ALA A 226 -2.01 -22.74 2.71
N ARG A 227 -2.86 -23.47 3.45
CA ARG A 227 -4.14 -23.99 2.91
C ARG A 227 -5.10 -22.87 2.55
N LEU A 228 -5.16 -21.82 3.37
CA LEU A 228 -5.98 -20.64 3.07
C LEU A 228 -5.49 -19.92 1.81
N GLN A 229 -4.19 -19.63 1.69
CA GLN A 229 -3.63 -19.01 0.49
C GLN A 229 -3.92 -19.88 -0.75
N TYR A 230 -3.75 -21.19 -0.64
CA TYR A 230 -4.06 -22.11 -1.74
C TYR A 230 -5.51 -21.99 -2.19
N THR A 231 -6.49 -21.98 -1.28
CA THR A 231 -7.90 -21.87 -1.66
C THR A 231 -8.24 -20.48 -2.21
N GLN A 232 -7.71 -19.41 -1.62
CA GLN A 232 -7.95 -18.04 -2.06
C GLN A 232 -7.30 -17.70 -3.42
N GLN A 233 -6.21 -18.38 -3.78
CA GLN A 233 -5.56 -18.21 -5.09
C GLN A 233 -6.15 -19.13 -6.18
N LYS A 234 -7.16 -19.95 -5.87
CA LYS A 234 -7.81 -20.83 -6.84
C LYS A 234 -9.00 -20.15 -7.49
N GLY A 235 -9.00 -20.17 -8.82
CA GLY A 235 -10.11 -19.63 -9.62
C GLY A 235 -10.04 -18.12 -9.76
N GLN A 236 -11.20 -17.51 -9.97
CA GLN A 236 -11.35 -16.07 -10.16
C GLN A 236 -12.32 -15.53 -9.10
N PRO A 237 -11.95 -14.48 -8.35
CA PRO A 237 -12.84 -13.90 -7.36
C PRO A 237 -14.12 -13.38 -8.04
N LYS A 238 -15.25 -13.54 -7.33
CA LYS A 238 -16.57 -13.05 -7.77
C LYS A 238 -16.96 -11.89 -6.87
N LEU A 239 -17.12 -10.72 -7.46
CA LEU A 239 -17.47 -9.47 -6.79
C LEU A 239 -18.68 -8.90 -7.51
N ASP A 240 -19.79 -8.71 -6.79
CA ASP A 240 -21.04 -8.16 -7.35
C ASP A 240 -21.08 -6.63 -7.32
N VAL A 241 -20.18 -6.03 -6.54
CA VAL A 241 -20.20 -4.62 -6.16
C VAL A 241 -18.88 -3.97 -6.55
N ALA A 242 -18.95 -2.95 -7.40
CA ALA A 242 -17.85 -2.03 -7.64
C ALA A 242 -18.18 -0.69 -7.00
N ILE A 243 -17.27 -0.20 -6.16
CA ILE A 243 -17.34 1.14 -5.58
C ILE A 243 -16.22 1.96 -6.22
N TYR A 244 -16.60 3.05 -6.88
CA TYR A 244 -15.63 3.96 -7.48
C TYR A 244 -15.15 4.96 -6.43
N ASN A 245 -13.88 4.84 -6.06
CA ASN A 245 -13.15 5.84 -5.29
C ASN A 245 -11.99 6.38 -6.13
N LYS A 246 -11.86 7.70 -6.18
CA LYS A 246 -10.78 8.37 -6.91
C LYS A 246 -10.14 9.43 -6.04
N ASP A 247 -8.85 9.23 -5.81
CA ASP A 247 -8.01 10.17 -5.08
C ASP A 247 -7.00 10.86 -5.99
N SER A 248 -6.59 12.05 -5.56
CA SER A 248 -5.44 12.78 -6.10
C SER A 248 -4.14 12.28 -5.47
N ALA A 249 -4.20 11.98 -4.17
CA ALA A 249 -3.19 11.27 -3.42
C ALA A 249 -3.87 10.38 -2.39
N THR A 250 -3.57 9.08 -2.40
CA THR A 250 -4.16 8.12 -1.47
C THR A 250 -3.59 8.32 -0.07
N ASP A 251 -4.44 8.25 0.96
CA ASP A 251 -3.98 8.28 2.35
C ASP A 251 -3.12 7.03 2.63
N ALA A 252 -1.94 7.22 3.23
CA ALA A 252 -1.02 6.13 3.53
C ALA A 252 -1.62 5.08 4.51
N GLN A 253 -2.62 5.45 5.30
CA GLN A 253 -3.25 4.57 6.28
C GLN A 253 -4.46 3.79 5.73
N PHE A 254 -4.91 4.08 4.50
CA PHE A 254 -6.04 3.38 3.87
C PHE A 254 -7.29 3.28 4.79
N GLY A 255 -7.69 4.41 5.38
CA GLY A 255 -8.85 4.49 6.25
C GLY A 255 -10.17 4.14 5.56
N THR A 256 -11.21 3.87 6.34
CA THR A 256 -12.56 3.56 5.81
C THR A 256 -13.13 4.76 5.06
N ILE A 257 -13.52 4.55 3.80
CA ILE A 257 -14.10 5.59 2.92
C ILE A 257 -15.63 5.49 2.84
N TYR A 258 -16.17 4.28 3.04
CA TYR A 258 -17.61 4.01 2.98
C TYR A 258 -18.07 3.30 4.25
N ASN A 259 -19.12 3.80 4.87
CA ASN A 259 -19.66 3.21 6.10
C ASN A 259 -20.75 2.18 5.80
N GLU A 260 -21.08 1.37 6.80
CA GLU A 260 -22.11 0.33 6.70
C GLU A 260 -23.52 0.88 6.41
N THR A 261 -23.77 2.17 6.70
CA THR A 261 -25.06 2.82 6.45
C THR A 261 -25.16 3.56 5.13
N ASP A 262 -24.05 3.79 4.41
CA ASP A 262 -24.04 4.66 3.22
C ASP A 262 -25.05 4.19 2.15
N LEU A 263 -25.18 2.88 1.96
CA LEU A 263 -26.15 2.32 1.01
C LEU A 263 -27.60 2.46 1.50
N LEU A 264 -27.81 2.35 2.82
CA LEU A 264 -29.13 2.53 3.44
C LEU A 264 -29.58 3.99 3.35
N GLU A 265 -28.66 4.94 3.59
CA GLU A 265 -28.89 6.38 3.51
C GLU A 265 -29.19 6.84 2.09
N GLU A 266 -28.59 6.21 1.09
CA GLU A 266 -28.87 6.44 -0.34
C GLU A 266 -30.16 5.70 -0.82
N GLY A 267 -30.91 5.08 0.11
CA GLY A 267 -32.17 4.38 -0.17
C GLY A 267 -32.01 3.12 -1.03
N LYS A 268 -30.79 2.58 -1.13
CA LYS A 268 -30.49 1.39 -1.94
C LYS A 268 -30.46 0.15 -1.06
N LEU A 269 -31.47 -0.70 -1.24
CA LEU A 269 -31.45 -2.09 -0.73
C LEU A 269 -30.47 -2.98 -1.55
N ALA A 270 -30.09 -2.54 -2.76
CA ALA A 270 -29.02 -3.02 -3.66
C ALA A 270 -29.03 -2.16 -4.96
N LEU A 271 -28.07 -2.16 -5.90
CA LEU A 271 -26.64 -1.81 -5.81
C LEU A 271 -26.19 -1.28 -7.20
N LEU A 272 -25.78 -0.01 -7.30
CA LEU A 272 -24.86 0.57 -8.29
C LEU A 272 -24.68 2.06 -7.93
N ILE A 273 -23.49 2.52 -7.54
CA ILE A 273 -23.21 3.97 -7.45
C ILE A 273 -21.83 4.25 -8.04
N LEU A 274 -21.82 4.74 -9.29
CA LEU A 274 -20.77 5.63 -9.77
C LEU A 274 -20.97 6.97 -9.06
N LYS A 275 -20.22 7.22 -7.98
CA LYS A 275 -20.16 8.54 -7.36
C LYS A 275 -18.96 9.26 -7.98
N VAL A 276 -19.20 9.96 -9.08
CA VAL A 276 -18.27 10.99 -9.56
C VAL A 276 -18.51 12.19 -8.66
N LYS A 277 -17.57 12.48 -7.75
CA LYS A 277 -17.46 13.81 -7.14
C LYS A 277 -16.68 14.71 -8.08
#